data_AF-A0A3C0Y6L1-F1
#
_entry.id   AF-A0A3C0Y6L1-F1
#
_cell.length_a   1.000
_cell.length_b   1.000
_cell.length_c   1.000
_cell.angle_alpha   90.00
_cell.angle_beta   90.00
_cell.angle_gamma   90.00
#
_symmetry.space_group_name_H-M   'P 1'
#
loop_
_entity.id
_entity.type
_entity.pdbx_description
1 polymer ?
#
loop_
_entity_poly.entity_id
_entity_poly.type
_entity_poly.pdbx_seq_one_letter_code
_entity_poly.pdbx_strand_id
1 'polypeptide(L)' 'VRDAATAEAALKTCEEIDRLESDADHVMRSAMSRLFREESDVRELIKLKAVYELLETITDKCEDVANLIEGIVLENS' A
#
# COMPACT_ATOMS: atom_id res chain seq x y z
N VAL A 1 15.09 21.69 17.50
CA VAL A 1 14.36 22.43 16.44
C VAL A 1 14.48 21.75 15.07
N ARG A 2 15.69 21.38 14.60
CA ARG A 2 15.84 20.62 13.33
C ARG A 2 15.20 19.22 13.37
N ASP A 3 15.32 18.48 14.47
CA ASP A 3 14.69 17.15 14.59
C ASP A 3 13.16 17.19 14.54
N ALA A 4 12.53 18.18 15.17
CA ALA A 4 11.06 18.26 15.22
C ALA A 4 10.44 18.47 13.83
N ALA A 5 11.04 19.32 12.98
CA ALA A 5 10.56 19.56 11.63
C ALA A 5 10.75 18.33 10.72
N THR A 6 11.85 17.58 10.92
CA THR A 6 12.09 16.33 10.19
C THR A 6 11.13 15.22 10.64
N ALA A 7 10.87 15.10 11.94
CA ALA A 7 9.88 14.17 12.50
C ALA A 7 8.48 14.45 11.95
N GLU A 8 8.02 15.71 11.99
CA GLU A 8 6.72 16.11 11.43
C GLU A 8 6.61 15.79 9.94
N ALA A 9 7.66 16.08 9.16
CA ALA A 9 7.69 15.76 7.74
C ALA A 9 7.62 14.24 7.49
N ALA A 10 8.34 13.44 8.27
CA ALA A 10 8.32 11.98 8.17
C ALA A 10 6.94 11.41 8.49
N LEU A 11 6.31 11.85 9.58
CA LEU A 11 4.95 11.41 9.96
C LEU A 11 3.93 11.77 8.88
N LYS A 12 4.02 12.98 8.31
CA LYS A 12 3.13 13.38 7.21
C LYS A 12 3.30 12.50 5.96
N THR A 13 4.53 12.09 5.65
CA THR A 13 4.79 11.15 4.56
C THR A 13 4.23 9.76 4.87
N CYS A 14 4.33 9.28 6.12
CA CYS A 14 3.74 8.00 6.53
C CYS A 14 2.22 8.02 6.38
N GLU A 15 1.55 9.09 6.80
CA GLU A 15 0.10 9.28 6.62
C GLU A 15 -0.31 9.32 5.13
N GLU A 16 0.53 9.86 4.25
CA GLU A 16 0.27 9.83 2.81
C GLU A 16 0.43 8.42 2.22
N ILE A 17 1.40 7.65 2.69
CA ILE A 17 1.59 6.25 2.27
C ILE A 17 0.40 5.39 2.72
N ASP A 18 -0.04 5.52 3.96
CA ASP A 18 -1.22 4.82 4.52
C ASP A 18 -2.48 5.08 3.67
N ARG A 19 -2.75 6.34 3.31
CA ARG A 19 -3.88 6.68 2.43
C ARG A 19 -3.76 6.05 1.04
N LEU A 20 -2.55 6.05 0.46
CA LEU A 20 -2.31 5.46 -0.86
C LEU A 20 -2.44 3.93 -0.85
N GLU A 21 -1.99 3.27 0.23
CA GLU A 21 -2.19 1.84 0.45
C GLU A 21 -3.69 1.53 0.51
N SER A 22 -4.45 2.24 1.34
CA SER A 22 -5.89 2.00 1.51
C SER A 22 -6.66 2.16 0.20
N ASP A 23 -6.31 3.18 -0.60
CA ASP A 23 -6.88 3.39 -1.94
C ASP A 23 -6.50 2.24 -2.89
N ALA A 24 -5.24 1.80 -2.87
CA ALA A 24 -4.76 0.70 -3.69
C ALA A 24 -5.42 -0.64 -3.34
N ASP A 25 -5.58 -0.94 -2.06
CA ASP A 25 -6.24 -2.14 -1.55
C ASP A 25 -7.73 -2.17 -1.93
N HIS A 26 -8.42 -1.02 -1.85
CA HIS A 26 -9.80 -0.90 -2.36
C HIS A 26 -9.88 -1.16 -3.87
N VAL A 27 -8.99 -0.56 -4.67
CA VAL A 27 -8.93 -0.79 -6.12
C VAL A 27 -8.63 -2.24 -6.43
N MET A 28 -7.66 -2.86 -5.74
CA MET A 28 -7.27 -4.25 -5.93
C MET A 28 -8.45 -5.18 -5.64
N ARG A 29 -9.13 -5.03 -4.49
CA ARG A 29 -10.29 -5.85 -4.14
C ARG A 29 -11.42 -5.72 -5.17
N SER A 30 -11.70 -4.52 -5.64
CA SER A 30 -12.70 -4.29 -6.68
C SER A 30 -12.30 -4.95 -8.00
N ALA A 31 -11.05 -4.79 -8.42
CA ALA A 31 -10.51 -5.38 -9.64
C ALA A 31 -10.50 -6.92 -9.58
N MET A 32 -10.07 -7.50 -8.47
CA MET A 32 -10.09 -8.95 -8.23
C MET A 32 -11.52 -9.51 -8.30
N SER A 33 -12.46 -8.83 -7.63
CA SER A 33 -13.86 -9.22 -7.62
C SER A 33 -14.49 -9.20 -9.02
N ARG A 34 -14.13 -8.20 -9.84
CA ARG A 34 -14.56 -8.12 -11.25
C ARG A 34 -13.89 -9.18 -12.11
N LEU A 35 -12.58 -9.38 -11.97
CA LEU A 35 -11.81 -10.37 -12.72
C LEU A 35 -12.45 -11.77 -12.63
N PHE A 36 -12.77 -12.23 -11.42
CA PHE A 36 -13.38 -13.54 -11.22
C PHE A 36 -14.84 -13.65 -11.69
N ARG A 37 -15.54 -12.52 -11.87
CA ARG A 37 -16.93 -12.52 -12.35
C ARG A 37 -17.04 -12.38 -13.87
N GLU A 38 -16.14 -11.63 -14.49
CA GLU A 38 -16.26 -11.15 -15.87
C GLU A 38 -15.29 -11.84 -16.83
N GLU A 39 -14.12 -12.31 -16.36
CA GLU A 39 -13.13 -12.93 -17.24
C GLU A 39 -13.44 -14.42 -17.48
N SER A 40 -13.54 -14.78 -18.76
CA SER A 40 -13.88 -16.13 -19.21
C SER A 40 -12.67 -16.94 -19.68
N ASP A 41 -11.59 -16.26 -20.11
CA ASP A 41 -10.31 -16.91 -20.41
C ASP A 41 -9.52 -17.14 -19.12
N VAL A 42 -9.48 -18.41 -18.71
CA VAL A 42 -8.73 -18.86 -17.53
C VAL A 42 -7.25 -18.46 -17.59
N ARG A 43 -6.64 -18.43 -18.77
CA ARG A 43 -5.24 -18.02 -18.92
C ARG A 43 -5.08 -16.55 -18.58
N GLU A 44 -6.02 -15.71 -18.99
CA GLU A 44 -5.98 -14.28 -18.72
C GLU A 44 -6.31 -13.98 -17.25
N LEU A 45 -7.28 -14.70 -16.68
CA LEU A 45 -7.59 -14.67 -15.26
C LEU A 45 -6.34 -14.95 -14.40
N ILE A 46 -5.59 -16.01 -14.70
CA ILE A 46 -4.39 -16.38 -13.92
C ILE A 46 -3.33 -15.28 -13.99
N LYS A 47 -3.08 -14.70 -15.17
CA LYS A 47 -2.08 -13.64 -15.33
C LYS A 47 -2.49 -12.38 -14.57
N LEU A 48 -3.72 -11.92 -14.75
CA LEU A 48 -4.20 -10.67 -14.13
C LEU A 48 -4.28 -10.82 -12.61
N LYS A 49 -4.70 -11.98 -12.11
CA LYS A 49 -4.66 -12.29 -10.68
C LYS A 49 -3.24 -12.13 -10.12
N ALA A 50 -2.25 -12.76 -10.77
CA ALA A 50 -0.87 -12.68 -10.32
C ALA A 50 -0.31 -11.25 -10.33
N VAL A 51 -0.70 -10.44 -11.33
CA VAL A 51 -0.33 -9.01 -11.39
C VAL A 51 -0.99 -8.23 -10.25
N TYR A 52 -2.28 -8.44 -9.97
CA TYR A 52 -2.98 -7.74 -8.90
C TYR A 52 -2.45 -8.09 -7.51
N GLU A 53 -2.12 -9.35 -7.26
CA GLU A 53 -1.47 -9.79 -6.02
C GLU A 53 -0.07 -9.18 -5.89
N LEU A 54 0.70 -9.10 -6.98
CA LEU A 54 2.00 -8.44 -6.95
C LEU A 54 1.89 -6.94 -6.63
N LEU A 55 0.87 -6.27 -7.16
CA LEU A 55 0.63 -4.85 -6.87
C LEU A 55 0.26 -4.62 -5.40
N GLU A 56 -0.60 -5.45 -4.81
CA GLU A 56 -0.92 -5.39 -3.38
C GLU A 56 0.34 -5.63 -2.52
N THR A 57 1.15 -6.63 -2.86
CA THR A 57 2.42 -6.86 -2.16
C THR A 57 3.35 -5.64 -2.22
N ILE A 58 3.36 -4.88 -3.32
CA ILE A 58 4.18 -3.67 -3.44
C ILE A 58 3.68 -2.57 -2.50
N THR A 59 2.36 -2.35 -2.43
CA THR A 59 1.79 -1.29 -1.58
C THR A 59 1.92 -1.63 -0.10
N ASP A 60 1.70 -2.89 0.28
CA ASP A 60 1.94 -3.43 1.62
C ASP A 60 3.39 -3.22 2.08
N LYS A 61 4.37 -3.44 1.18
CA LYS A 61 5.79 -3.19 1.52
C LYS A 61 6.12 -1.71 1.71
N CYS A 62 5.41 -0.81 1.04
CA CYS A 62 5.55 0.63 1.30
C CYS A 62 4.99 1.00 2.68
N GLU A 63 3.84 0.43 3.04
CA GLU A 63 3.19 0.62 4.34
C GLU A 63 4.06 0.07 5.49
N ASP A 64 4.61 -1.14 5.35
CA ASP A 64 5.55 -1.74 6.30
C ASP A 64 6.71 -0.80 6.65
N VAL A 65 7.30 -0.16 5.63
CA VAL A 65 8.41 0.77 5.81
C VAL A 65 7.93 2.06 6.48
N ALA A 66 6.75 2.57 6.11
CA ALA A 66 6.16 3.75 6.75
C ALA A 66 5.88 3.49 8.24
N ASN A 67 5.28 2.35 8.58
CA ASN A 67 4.99 1.92 9.95
C ASN A 67 6.29 1.81 10.79
N LEU A 68 7.37 1.28 10.20
CA LEU A 68 8.67 1.23 10.87
C LEU A 68 9.25 2.64 11.13
N ILE A 69 9.17 3.53 10.14
CA ILE A 69 9.65 4.92 10.26
C ILE A 69 8.85 5.67 11.32
N GLU A 70 7.52 5.56 11.30
CA GLU A 70 6.63 6.16 12.29
C GLU A 70 6.98 5.68 13.70
N GLY A 71 7.15 4.37 13.89
CA GLY A 71 7.57 3.79 15.18
C GLY A 71 8.88 4.39 15.70
N ILE A 72 9.91 4.48 14.85
CA ILE A 72 11.20 5.08 15.21
C ILE A 72 11.04 6.56 15.59
N VAL A 73 10.24 7.32 14.82
CA VAL A 73 10.02 8.74 15.09
C VAL A 73 9.30 8.94 16.42
N LEU A 74 8.26 8.16 16.70
CA LEU A 74 7.49 8.25 17.95
C LEU A 74 8.32 7.83 19.18
N GLU A 75 9.20 6.84 19.06
CA GLU A 75 10.09 6.41 20.15
C GLU A 75 11.17 7.44 20.51
N ASN A 76 11.56 8.29 19.56
CA ASN A 76 12.63 9.28 19.72
C ASN A 76 12.12 10.73 19.84
N SER A 77 10.81 10.93 19.94
CA SER A 77 10.15 12.24 20.10
C SER A 77 9.99 12.68 21.56
#